data_AF-A0A2Z6MMS6-F1
#
_entry.id   AF-A0A2Z6MMS6-F1
#
_cell.length_a   1.000
_cell.length_b   1.000
_cell.length_c   1.000
_cell.angle_alpha   90.00
_cell.angle_beta   90.00
_cell.angle_gamma   90.00
#
_symmetry.space_group_name_H-M   'P 1'
#
loop_
_entity.id
_entity.type
_entity.pdbx_description
1 polymer ?
#
loop_
_entity_poly.entity_id
_entity_poly.type
_entity_poly.pdbx_seq_one_letter_code
_entity_poly.pdbx_strand_id
1 'polypeptide(L)'
;MEWTTLQHLDLRHVGGGVVPFQPHAAAFHSHQALVAVAIGTYIVEFDALTGSKISALDIGAPVVRMAYSPTNGHTVVAVLQVRLT
;
A
#
# COMPACT_ATOMS: atom_id res chain seq x y z
N MET A 1 18.36 2.65 15.51
CA MET A 1 18.57 2.79 14.06
C MET A 1 18.08 4.17 13.68
N GLU A 2 18.99 5.13 13.61
CA GLU A 2 18.68 6.53 13.33
C GLU A 2 18.69 6.73 11.81
N TRP A 3 17.54 7.09 11.24
CA TRP A 3 17.41 7.30 9.79
C TRP A 3 17.85 8.73 9.47
N THR A 4 19.04 8.89 8.91
CA THR A 4 19.58 10.21 8.50
C THR A 4 18.98 10.73 7.18
N THR A 5 18.18 9.92 6.48
CA THR A 5 17.63 10.24 5.17
C THR A 5 16.11 10.05 5.18
N LEU A 6 15.38 11.10 4.83
CA LEU A 6 13.92 11.10 4.69
C LEU A 6 13.60 11.04 3.19
N GLN A 7 12.94 9.98 2.73
CA GLN A 7 12.42 9.87 1.37
C GLN A 7 10.89 9.88 1.39
N HIS A 8 10.30 10.72 0.54
CA HIS A 8 8.86 10.80 0.38
C HIS A 8 8.45 10.00 -0.86
N LEU A 9 7.69 8.92 -0.66
CA LEU A 9 7.00 8.25 -1.75
C LEU A 9 5.68 8.96 -2.00
N ASP A 10 5.57 9.61 -3.15
CA ASP A 10 4.38 10.35 -3.54
C ASP A 10 3.48 9.47 -4.43
N LEU A 11 2.34 9.10 -3.87
CA LEU A 11 1.40 8.12 -4.44
C LEU A 11 0.27 8.80 -5.22
N ARG A 12 0.57 9.91 -5.91
CA ARG A 12 -0.38 10.57 -6.78
C ARG A 12 -0.66 9.72 -8.02
N HIS A 13 -1.93 9.60 -8.37
CA HIS A 13 -2.32 9.03 -9.65
C HIS A 13 -1.94 9.98 -10.79
N VAL A 14 -1.11 9.50 -11.70
CA VAL A 14 -0.75 10.20 -12.93
C VAL A 14 -1.72 9.75 -14.03
N GLY A 15 -2.94 10.29 -14.02
CA GLY A 15 -3.98 9.97 -14.99
C GLY A 15 -5.18 10.91 -14.88
N GLY A 16 -5.50 11.61 -15.96
CA GLY A 16 -6.64 12.54 -16.01
C GLY A 16 -7.93 11.80 -16.32
N GLY A 17 -8.94 11.89 -15.43
CA GLY A 17 -10.33 11.58 -15.79
C GLY A 17 -11.17 10.91 -14.70
N VAL A 18 -10.56 10.24 -13.73
CA VAL A 18 -11.26 9.66 -12.58
C VAL A 18 -10.61 10.23 -11.33
N VAL A 19 -11.39 10.66 -10.34
CA VAL A 19 -10.84 11.04 -9.04
C VAL A 19 -10.10 9.81 -8.53
N PRO A 20 -8.76 9.84 -8.46
CA PRO A 20 -8.03 8.67 -8.03
C PRO A 20 -8.43 8.40 -6.59
N PHE A 21 -8.81 7.15 -6.30
CA PHE A 21 -8.97 6.75 -4.91
C PHE A 21 -7.69 7.09 -4.17
N GLN A 22 -7.78 7.95 -3.15
CA GLN A 22 -6.59 8.34 -2.41
C GLN A 22 -6.02 7.09 -1.71
N PRO A 23 -4.68 6.95 -1.70
CA PRO A 23 -4.01 6.03 -0.81
C PRO A 23 -4.51 6.23 0.62
N HIS A 24 -5.04 5.18 1.24
CA HIS A 24 -5.73 5.29 2.54
C HIS A 24 -5.18 4.34 3.61
N ALA A 25 -4.41 3.33 3.21
CA ALA A 25 -3.65 2.49 4.13
C ALA A 25 -2.33 2.08 3.46
N ALA A 26 -1.29 1.87 4.26
CA ALA A 26 -0.01 1.40 3.77
C ALA A 26 0.72 0.57 4.83
N ALA A 27 1.62 -0.30 4.38
CA ALA A 27 2.53 -1.06 5.21
C ALA A 27 3.92 -1.08 4.59
N PHE A 28 4.96 -1.00 5.42
CA PHE A 28 6.36 -1.05 5.01
C PHE A 28 7.03 -2.33 5.50
N HIS A 29 7.70 -3.04 4.59
CA HIS A 29 8.55 -4.18 4.91
C HIS A 29 10.01 -3.72 4.92
N SER A 30 10.60 -3.61 6.12
CA SER A 30 11.97 -3.10 6.28
C SER A 30 13.06 -3.98 5.63
N HIS A 31 12.98 -5.31 5.78
CA HIS A 31 14.01 -6.21 5.24
C HIS A 31 14.03 -6.31 3.71
N GLN A 32 12.87 -6.26 3.05
CA GLN A 32 12.75 -6.36 1.59
C GLN A 32 12.67 -4.98 0.91
N ALA A 33 12.64 -3.90 1.69
CA ALA A 33 12.43 -2.53 1.20
C ALA A 33 11.21 -2.43 0.29
N LEU A 34 10.06 -2.95 0.75
CA LEU A 34 8.78 -2.91 0.03
C LEU A 34 7.78 -2.00 0.73
N VAL A 35 6.98 -1.28 -0.04
CA VAL A 35 5.79 -0.58 0.45
C VAL A 35 4.56 -1.13 -0.25
N ALA A 36 3.61 -1.65 0.52
CA ALA A 36 2.28 -2.00 0.02
C ALA A 36 1.29 -0.89 0.38
N VAL A 37 0.45 -0.50 -0.57
CA VAL A 37 -0.49 0.62 -0.47
C VAL A 37 -1.87 0.18 -0.91
N ALA A 38 -2.89 0.50 -0.13
CA ALA A 38 -4.29 0.35 -0.54
C ALA A 38 -4.78 1.58 -1.32
N ILE A 39 -5.28 1.34 -2.54
CA ILE A 39 -5.82 2.34 -3.46
C ILE A 39 -7.15 1.80 -4.00
N GLY A 40 -8.28 2.32 -3.51
CA GLY A 40 -9.59 1.76 -3.82
C GLY A 40 -9.74 0.33 -3.29
N THR A 41 -10.01 -0.63 -4.17
CA THR A 41 -10.03 -2.07 -3.86
C THR A 41 -8.71 -2.77 -4.19
N TYR A 42 -7.70 -2.03 -4.63
CA TYR A 42 -6.40 -2.59 -5.01
C TYR A 42 -5.40 -2.47 -3.87
N ILE A 43 -4.57 -3.49 -3.74
CA ILE A 43 -3.28 -3.42 -3.06
C ILE A 43 -2.20 -3.29 -4.13
N VAL A 44 -1.39 -2.24 -4.05
CA VAL A 44 -0.28 -1.99 -4.98
C VAL A 44 1.02 -2.06 -4.20
N GLU A 45 1.97 -2.86 -4.68
CA GLU A 45 3.30 -2.94 -4.09
C GLU A 45 4.30 -2.11 -4.89
N PHE A 46 5.16 -1.41 -4.16
CA PHE A 46 6.23 -0.59 -4.70
C PHE A 46 7.57 -1.01 -4.10
N ASP A 47 8.60 -0.93 -4.92
CA ASP A 47 9.99 -0.93 -4.47
C ASP A 47 10.25 0.37 -3.72
N ALA A 48 10.62 0.30 -2.44
CA ALA A 48 10.75 1.48 -1.59
C ALA A 48 12.00 2.30 -1.89
N LEU A 49 12.99 1.72 -2.58
CA LEU A 49 14.26 2.40 -2.90
C LEU A 49 14.12 3.26 -4.17
N THR A 50 13.35 2.79 -5.13
CA THR A 50 13.18 3.41 -6.45
C THR A 50 11.81 4.06 -6.63
N GLY A 51 10.82 3.66 -5.84
CA GLY A 51 9.41 4.04 -6.02
C GLY A 51 8.73 3.32 -7.19
N SER A 52 9.38 2.32 -7.78
CA SER A 52 8.83 1.58 -8.93
C SER A 52 7.68 0.69 -8.49
N LYS A 53 6.57 0.70 -9.25
CA LYS A 53 5.48 -0.26 -9.05
C LYS A 53 5.96 -1.67 -9.39
N ILE A 54 5.75 -2.61 -8.47
CA ILE A 54 6.08 -4.03 -8.63
C ILE A 54 4.84 -4.81 -9.06
N SER A 55 3.73 -4.64 -8.33
CA SER A 55 2.54 -5.46 -8.50
C SER A 55 1.26 -4.67 -8.19
N ALA A 56 0.11 -5.19 -8.61
CA ALA A 56 -1.20 -4.73 -8.15
C ALA A 56 -2.17 -5.91 -8.10
N LEU A 57 -2.92 -6.01 -7.00
CA LEU A 57 -3.91 -7.05 -6.75
C LEU A 57 -5.24 -6.40 -6.38
N ASP A 58 -6.30 -6.72 -7.10
CA ASP A 58 -7.67 -6.37 -6.70
C ASP A 58 -8.16 -7.35 -5.63
N ILE A 59 -8.54 -6.83 -4.47
CA ILE A 59 -9.08 -7.62 -3.35
C ILE A 59 -10.61 -7.50 -3.25
N GLY A 60 -11.27 -6.74 -4.14
CA GLY A 60 -12.72 -6.63 -4.23
C GLY A 60 -13.40 -5.85 -3.10
N ALA A 61 -12.64 -5.31 -2.14
CA ALA A 61 -13.15 -4.58 -0.98
C ALA A 61 -12.15 -3.52 -0.49
N PRO A 62 -12.61 -2.45 0.18
CA PRO A 62 -11.72 -1.43 0.71
C PRO A 62 -10.92 -1.94 1.92
N VAL A 63 -9.62 -1.66 1.91
CA VAL A 63 -8.73 -1.93 3.04
C VAL A 63 -8.93 -0.86 4.11
N VAL A 64 -8.88 -1.24 5.39
CA VAL A 64 -8.91 -0.26 6.49
C VAL A 64 -7.57 -0.13 7.20
N ARG A 65 -6.80 -1.22 7.28
CA ARG A 65 -5.48 -1.26 7.93
C ARG A 65 -4.58 -2.26 7.22
N MET A 66 -3.28 -1.98 7.22
CA MET A 66 -2.25 -2.88 6.71
C MET A 66 -1.08 -2.92 7.69
N ALA A 67 -0.42 -4.05 7.77
CA ALA A 67 0.87 -4.21 8.44
C ALA A 67 1.63 -5.34 7.76
N TYR A 68 2.95 -5.24 7.67
CA TYR A 68 3.76 -6.43 7.36
C TYR A 68 4.01 -7.21 8.64
N SER A 69 4.02 -8.54 8.54
CA SER A 69 4.51 -9.36 9.63
C SER A 69 6.00 -9.09 9.85
N PRO A 70 6.45 -8.87 11.10
CA PRO A 70 7.84 -8.56 11.38
C PRO A 70 8.78 -9.77 11.18
N THR A 71 8.24 -10.99 11.15
CA THR A 71 9.03 -12.23 11.13
C THR A 71 9.04 -12.95 9.77
N ASN A 72 8.19 -12.53 8.84
CA ASN A 72 7.94 -13.23 7.58
C ASN A 72 7.39 -12.22 6.57
N GLY A 73 7.69 -12.41 5.28
CA GLY A 73 7.34 -11.48 4.20
C GLY A 73 5.87 -11.36 3.84
N HIS A 74 4.97 -11.69 4.76
CA HIS A 74 3.52 -11.65 4.54
C HIS A 74 2.94 -10.31 4.99
N THR A 75 2.12 -9.72 4.14
CA THR A 75 1.27 -8.58 4.50
C THR A 75 0.03 -9.07 5.24
N VAL A 76 -0.20 -8.56 6.44
CA VAL A 76 -1.47 -8.64 7.15
C VAL A 76 -2.33 -7.45 6.71
N VAL A 77 -3.52 -7.74 6.18
CA VAL A 77 -4.46 -6.74 5.68
C VAL A 77 -5.77 -6.90 6.44
N ALA A 78 -6.26 -5.83 7.06
CA ALA A 78 -7.61 -5.79 7.61
C ALA A 78 -8.54 -5.11 6.60
N VAL A 79 -9.60 -5.82 6.25
CA VAL A 79 -10.63 -5.38 5.30
C VAL A 79 -11.93 -5.21 6.08
N LEU A 80 -12.64 -4.10 5.85
CA LEU A 80 -13.97 -3.90 6.42
C LEU A 80 -15.01 -4.31 5.38
N GLN A 81 -15.73 -5.40 5.65
CA GLN A 81 -16.87 -5.78 4.83
C GLN A 81 -18.12 -5.02 5.31
N VAL A 82 -18.61 -4.07 4.51
CA VAL A 82 -19.89 -3.40 4.74
C VAL A 82 -20.98 -4.19 4.02
N ARG A 83 -21.94 -4.74 4.78
CA ARG A 83 -23.16 -5.33 4.22
C ARG A 83 -24.21 -4.23 4.10
N LEU A 84 -24.63 -3.90 2.89
CA LEU A 84 -25.83 -3.08 2.70
C LEU A 84 -27.04 -3.99 2.97
N THR A 85 -27.78 -3.69 4.04
CA THR A 85 -29.07 -4.32 4.39
C THR A 85 -30.22 -3.52 3.83
#